data_AF-A0A159WK99-F1
#
_entry.id   AF-A0A159WK99-F1
#
_cell.length_a   1.000
_cell.length_b   1.000
_cell.length_c   1.000
_cell.angle_alpha   90.00
_cell.angle_beta   90.00
_cell.angle_gamma   90.00
#
_symmetry.space_group_name_H-M   'P 1'
#
loop_
_entity.id
_entity.type
_entity.pdbx_description
1 polymer ?
#
loop_
_entity_poly.entity_id
_entity_poly.type
_entity_poly.pdbx_seq_one_letter_code
_entity_poly.pdbx_strand_id
1 'polypeptide(L)'
;IAQANATLNDDMRFSEARVLVRRRGGEVDYVPGDDVDYMDVSPRQMVSVATAMIPFLEHDDANRALMGANMMRQAVPLIKSESPLVGTGME
;
A
#
# COMPACT_ATOMS: atom_id res chain seq x y z
N ILE A 1 -3.39 2.50 -15.27
CA ILE A 1 -2.82 1.52 -14.31
C ILE A 1 -3.90 1.20 -13.28
N ALA A 2 -4.29 -0.07 -13.17
CA ALA A 2 -5.24 -0.55 -12.17
C ALA A 2 -4.59 -0.73 -10.80
N GLN A 3 -5.40 -0.61 -9.74
CA GLN A 3 -4.93 -0.83 -8.37
C GLN A 3 -4.72 -2.30 -8.07
N ALA A 4 -3.77 -2.60 -7.16
CA ALA A 4 -3.41 -3.96 -6.76
C ALA A 4 -4.54 -4.74 -6.05
N ASN A 5 -5.57 -4.05 -5.56
CA ASN A 5 -6.74 -4.65 -4.89
C ASN A 5 -7.91 -4.94 -5.85
N ALA A 6 -7.76 -4.72 -7.16
CA ALA A 6 -8.78 -5.05 -8.14
C ALA A 6 -9.04 -6.56 -8.14
N THR A 7 -10.31 -6.95 -8.07
CA THR A 7 -10.73 -8.35 -7.98
C THR A 7 -10.52 -9.04 -9.34
N LEU A 8 -9.83 -10.18 -9.32
CA LEU A 8 -9.56 -11.01 -10.50
C LEU A 8 -10.29 -12.35 -10.39
N ASN A 9 -10.75 -12.85 -11.53
CA ASN A 9 -11.26 -14.22 -11.68
C ASN A 9 -10.10 -15.22 -11.79
N ASP A 10 -10.41 -16.51 -11.69
CA ASP A 10 -9.43 -17.62 -11.80
C ASP A 10 -8.62 -17.58 -13.12
N ASP A 11 -9.22 -17.03 -14.19
CA ASP A 11 -8.58 -16.83 -15.49
C ASP A 11 -7.69 -15.58 -15.57
N MET A 12 -7.36 -14.95 -14.43
CA MET A 12 -6.57 -13.72 -14.33
C MET A 12 -7.18 -12.52 -15.08
N ARG A 13 -8.50 -12.52 -15.31
CA ARG A 13 -9.27 -11.40 -15.86
C ARG A 13 -9.93 -10.62 -14.74
N PHE A 14 -10.15 -9.33 -14.93
CA PHE A 14 -10.94 -8.53 -13.99
C PHE A 14 -12.36 -9.09 -13.85
N SER A 15 -12.81 -9.27 -12.61
CA SER A 15 -14.16 -9.77 -12.32
C SER A 15 -15.23 -8.70 -12.54
N GLU A 16 -14.84 -7.42 -12.43
CA GLU A 16 -15.70 -6.26 -12.61
C GLU A 16 -15.63 -5.72 -14.06
N ALA A 17 -16.77 -5.28 -14.59
CA ALA A 17 -16.83 -4.72 -15.94
C ALA A 17 -16.12 -3.36 -16.06
N ARG A 18 -16.00 -2.61 -14.95
CA ARG A 18 -15.27 -1.36 -14.88
C ARG A 18 -14.31 -1.40 -13.70
N VAL A 19 -13.05 -1.06 -13.94
CA VAL A 19 -11.97 -1.12 -12.96
C VAL A 19 -11.50 0.30 -12.65
N LEU A 20 -11.24 0.57 -11.38
CA LEU A 20 -10.65 1.83 -10.95
C LEU A 20 -9.20 1.92 -11.42
N VAL A 21 -8.90 2.93 -12.24
CA VAL A 21 -7.56 3.16 -12.78
C VAL A 21 -7.08 4.57 -12.50
N ARG A 22 -5.76 4.69 -12.37
CA ARG A 22 -5.05 5.97 -12.47
C ARG A 22 -4.64 6.21 -13.92
N ARG A 23 -5.05 7.35 -14.47
CA ARG A 23 -4.67 7.85 -15.80
C ARG A 23 -3.52 8.85 -15.72
N ARG A 24 -2.96 9.17 -16.90
CA ARG A 24 -1.92 10.19 -17.03
C ARG A 24 -2.44 11.52 -16.50
N GLY A 25 -1.66 12.20 -15.67
CA GLY A 25 -2.07 13.43 -14.99
C GLY A 25 -2.64 13.24 -13.59
N GLY A 26 -2.75 11.99 -13.11
CA GLY A 26 -3.21 11.70 -11.75
C GLY A 26 -4.72 11.60 -11.61
N GLU A 27 -5.46 11.70 -12.71
CA GLU A 27 -6.89 11.48 -12.74
C GLU A 27 -7.24 10.04 -12.39
N VAL A 28 -8.30 9.89 -11.60
CA VAL A 28 -8.86 8.60 -11.21
C VAL A 28 -10.16 8.42 -12.00
N ASP A 29 -10.24 7.33 -12.78
CA ASP A 29 -11.40 7.04 -13.62
C ASP A 29 -11.73 5.54 -13.58
N TYR A 30 -12.94 5.20 -14.00
CA TYR A 30 -13.39 3.82 -14.17
C TYR A 30 -13.38 3.45 -15.65
N VAL A 31 -12.55 2.49 -16.04
CA VAL A 31 -12.43 2.04 -17.44
C VAL A 31 -12.81 0.57 -17.58
N PRO A 32 -13.23 0.10 -18.76
CA PRO A 32 -13.35 -1.33 -19.05
C PRO A 32 -12.06 -2.08 -18.70
N GLY A 33 -12.17 -3.29 -18.15
CA GLY A 33 -11.00 -4.10 -17.80
C GLY A 33 -10.07 -4.38 -18.98
N ASP A 34 -10.61 -4.45 -20.19
CA ASP A 34 -9.87 -4.66 -21.44
C ASP A 34 -9.00 -3.45 -21.85
N ASP A 35 -9.32 -2.25 -21.34
CA ASP A 35 -8.57 -1.01 -21.61
C ASP A 35 -7.43 -0.77 -20.60
N VAL A 36 -7.17 -1.73 -19.71
CA VAL A 36 -6.14 -1.63 -18.67
C VAL A 36 -4.83 -2.27 -19.12
N ASP A 37 -3.81 -1.46 -19.35
CA ASP A 37 -2.49 -1.97 -19.78
C ASP A 37 -1.67 -2.63 -18.65
N TYR A 38 -1.76 -2.10 -17.42
CA TYR A 38 -0.92 -2.49 -16.29
C TYR A 38 -1.68 -2.41 -14.96
N MET A 39 -1.26 -3.20 -13.98
CA MET A 39 -1.76 -3.23 -12.60
C MET A 39 -0.60 -3.07 -11.61
N ASP A 40 -0.85 -2.38 -10.49
CA ASP A 40 0.12 -2.27 -9.39
C ASP A 40 0.40 -3.66 -8.78
N VAL A 41 1.64 -3.89 -8.34
CA VAL A 41 2.06 -5.21 -7.83
C VAL A 41 1.68 -5.40 -6.37
N SER A 42 1.66 -4.32 -5.59
CA SER A 42 1.35 -4.37 -4.16
C SER A 42 0.70 -3.06 -3.70
N PRO A 43 -0.30 -3.11 -2.79
CA PRO A 43 -0.86 -1.91 -2.16
C PRO A 43 0.19 -1.07 -1.42
N ARG A 44 1.30 -1.69 -0.98
CA ARG A 44 2.39 -1.01 -0.28
C ARG A 44 3.44 -0.39 -1.21
N GLN A 45 3.25 -0.46 -2.54
CA GLN A 45 4.22 0.03 -3.52
C GLN A 45 4.49 1.55 -3.41
N MET A 46 3.55 2.30 -2.85
CA MET A 46 3.67 3.75 -2.66
C MET A 46 4.36 4.19 -1.36
N VAL A 47 4.53 3.29 -0.38
CA VAL A 47 5.03 3.66 0.96
C VAL A 47 6.50 3.28 1.13
N SER A 48 7.24 4.10 1.90
CA SER A 48 8.64 3.82 2.22
C SER A 48 8.77 2.62 3.17
N VAL A 49 9.97 2.03 3.27
CA VAL A 49 10.24 0.92 4.21
C VAL A 49 9.87 1.31 5.65
N ALA A 50 10.22 2.53 6.09
CA ALA A 50 9.89 3.01 7.42
C ALA A 50 8.38 3.12 7.63
N THR A 51 7.66 3.72 6.67
CA THR A 51 6.21 3.86 6.75
C THR A 51 5.49 2.51 6.68
N ALA A 52 6.05 1.55 5.94
CA ALA A 52 5.51 0.20 5.80
C ALA A 52 5.60 -0.65 7.07
N MET A 53 6.44 -0.26 8.05
CA MET A 53 6.54 -0.89 9.38
C MET A 53 5.45 -0.41 10.36
N ILE A 54 4.61 0.56 9.99
CA ILE A 54 3.50 1.03 10.83
C ILE A 54 2.30 0.09 10.62
N PRO A 55 1.87 -0.68 11.65
CA PRO A 55 0.67 -1.50 11.53
C PRO A 55 -0.57 -0.59 11.45
N PHE A 56 -1.59 -1.02 10.69
CA PHE A 56 -2.86 -0.29 10.55
C PHE A 56 -2.71 1.12 9.97
N LEU A 57 -1.71 1.35 9.11
CA LEU A 57 -1.42 2.64 8.49
C LEU A 57 -2.63 3.25 7.78
N GLU A 58 -3.48 2.42 7.18
CA GLU A 58 -4.72 2.81 6.51
C GLU A 58 -5.76 3.47 7.44
N HIS A 59 -5.58 3.33 8.75
CA HIS A 59 -6.44 3.92 9.78
C HIS A 59 -5.86 5.19 10.41
N ASP A 60 -4.62 5.56 10.09
CA ASP A 60 -3.97 6.77 10.59
C ASP A 60 -3.99 7.90 9.55
N ASP A 61 -4.04 9.15 10.02
CA ASP A 61 -3.89 10.29 9.12
C ASP A 61 -2.43 10.47 8.67
N ALA A 62 -2.25 11.11 7.52
CA ALA A 62 -0.93 11.27 6.90
C ALA A 62 0.08 12.02 7.77
N ASN A 63 -0.34 12.99 8.59
CA ASN A 63 0.57 13.76 9.45
C ASN A 63 1.05 12.91 10.62
N ARG A 64 0.15 12.14 11.25
CA ARG A 64 0.52 11.20 12.32
C ARG A 64 1.39 10.06 11.80
N ALA A 65 1.06 9.51 10.63
CA ALA A 65 1.89 8.51 9.98
C ALA A 65 3.31 9.03 9.66
N LEU A 66 3.42 10.29 9.19
CA LEU A 66 4.70 10.95 8.95
C LEU A 66 5.50 11.11 10.25
N MET A 67 4.85 11.55 11.34
CA MET A 67 5.49 11.65 12.64
C MET A 67 5.96 10.29 13.14
N GLY A 68 5.12 9.25 13.07
CA GLY A 68 5.45 7.88 13.47
C GLY A 68 6.66 7.32 12.72
N ALA A 69 6.67 7.46 11.39
CA ALA A 69 7.80 7.03 10.56
C ALA A 69 9.11 7.77 10.92
N ASN A 70 9.03 9.04 11.26
CA ASN A 70 10.19 9.83 11.69
C ASN A 70 10.68 9.46 13.10
N MET A 71 9.75 9.22 14.03
CA MET A 71 10.06 8.81 15.39
C MET A 71 10.73 7.44 15.43
N MET A 72 10.35 6.49 14.57
CA MET A 72 11.02 5.19 14.48
C MET A 72 12.52 5.31 14.17
N ARG A 73 12.93 6.29 13.35
CA ARG A 73 14.35 6.55 13.05
C ARG A 73 15.13 7.16 14.22
N GLN A 74 14.43 7.65 15.23
CA GLN A 74 15.00 8.26 16.43
C GLN A 74 15.07 7.27 17.60
N ALA A 75 14.58 6.04 17.43
CA ALA A 75 14.63 5.02 18.45
C ALA A 75 16.08 4.70 18.85
N VAL A 76 16.30 4.52 20.15
CA VAL A 76 17.61 4.15 20.71
C VAL A 76 17.68 2.64 20.94
N PRO A 77 18.84 2.01 20.67
CA PRO A 77 18.99 0.57 20.89
C PRO A 77 18.94 0.24 22.38
N LEU A 78 18.14 -0.77 22.73
CA LEU A 78 18.06 -1.30 24.10
C LEU A 78 19.19 -2.30 24.37
N ILE A 79 19.48 -2.57 25.64
CA ILE A 79 20.45 -3.61 26.05
C ILE A 79 20.00 -5.00 25.58
N LYS A 80 18.69 -5.25 25.58
CA LYS A 80 18.06 -6.46 25.06
C LYS A 80 16.85 -6.06 24.22
N SER A 81 16.91 -6.29 22.92
CA SER A 81 15.82 -6.02 22.00
C SER A 81 14.80 -7.15 22.01
N GLU A 82 13.52 -6.79 21.90
CA GLU A 82 12.41 -7.74 21.74
C GLU A 82 11.61 -7.34 20.49
N SER A 83 11.16 -8.34 19.73
CA SER A 83 10.36 -8.12 18.52
C SER A 83 8.94 -7.67 18.89
N PRO A 84 8.29 -6.82 18.07
CA PRO A 84 6.91 -6.44 18.31
C PRO A 84 5.99 -7.67 18.20
N LEU A 85 4.95 -7.72 19.03
CA LEU A 85 3.94 -8.78 18.98
C LEU A 85 3.05 -8.66 17.74
N VAL A 86 2.86 -7.43 17.24
CA VAL A 86 2.10 -7.11 16.03
C VAL A 86 3.05 -6.43 15.06
N GLY A 87 3.31 -7.11 13.94
CA GLY A 87 4.17 -6.61 12.87
C GLY A 87 3.43 -6.53 11.54
N THR A 88 4.13 -6.01 10.54
CA THR A 88 3.65 -5.78 9.18
C THR A 88 4.23 -6.78 8.19
N GLY A 89 5.25 -7.54 8.59
CA GLY A 89 6.03 -8.45 7.75
C GLY A 89 7.21 -7.78 7.04
N MET A 90 7.53 -6.54 7.40
CA MET A 90 8.65 -5.76 6.86
C MET A 90 9.82 -5.63 7.85
N GLU A 91 9.61 -6.00 9.11
CA GLU A 91 10.59 -5.98 10.21
C GLU A 91 11.73 -6.98 10.02
#